data_AF-A0A8T7LE03-F1
#
_entry.id   AF-A0A8T7LE03-F1
#
_cell.length_a   1.000
_cell.length_b   1.000
_cell.length_c   1.000
_cell.angle_alpha   90.00
_cell.angle_beta   90.00
_cell.angle_gamma   90.00
#
_symmetry.space_group_name_H-M   'P 1'
#
loop_
_entity.id
_entity.type
_entity.pdbx_description
1 polymer ?
#
loop_
_entity_poly.entity_id
_entity_poly.type
_entity_poly.pdbx_seq_one_letter_code
_entity_poly.pdbx_strand_id
1 'polypeptide(L)'
;MKLSPAKVEQLSAAIVDFLAEVDGVMFRGDDSQLRLAVQQIMSDELMVEEQLDAEIHKMLQAYKYEITMGRMSYDELFKKTKQRLVKERRLVL
;
A
#
# COMPACT_ATOMS: atom_id res chain seq x y z
N MET A 1 -4.98 5.23 -6.44
CA MET A 1 -6.36 5.47 -5.94
C MET A 1 -6.32 5.19 -4.45
N LYS A 2 -6.57 6.21 -3.64
CA LYS A 2 -6.43 6.14 -2.19
C LYS A 2 -7.60 5.32 -1.64
N LEU A 3 -7.32 4.19 -1.00
CA LEU A 3 -8.31 3.50 -0.20
C LEU A 3 -8.83 4.49 0.84
N SER A 4 -10.13 4.79 0.80
CA SER A 4 -10.73 5.71 1.77
C SER A 4 -10.70 5.08 3.17
N PRO A 5 -10.58 5.87 4.26
CA PRO A 5 -10.53 5.34 5.62
C PRO A 5 -11.69 4.39 5.95
N ALA A 6 -12.90 4.71 5.47
CA ALA A 6 -14.08 3.86 5.62
C ALA A 6 -13.95 2.49 4.90
N LYS A 7 -13.22 2.45 3.77
CA LYS A 7 -12.97 1.21 3.02
C LYS A 7 -11.96 0.33 3.77
N VAL A 8 -10.95 0.93 4.41
CA VAL A 8 -9.97 0.23 5.25
C VAL A 8 -10.66 -0.38 6.47
N GLU A 9 -11.54 0.36 7.12
CA GLU A 9 -12.32 -0.13 8.25
C GLU A 9 -13.24 -1.29 7.86
N GLN A 10 -13.95 -1.17 6.73
CA GLN A 10 -14.81 -2.22 6.21
C GLN A 10 -14.03 -3.50 5.87
N LEU A 11 -12.85 -3.36 5.24
CA LEU A 11 -11.99 -4.50 4.90
C LEU A 11 -11.39 -5.14 6.16
N SER A 12 -10.98 -4.32 7.14
CA SER A 12 -10.45 -4.82 8.41
C SER A 12 -11.48 -5.66 9.15
N ALA A 13 -12.74 -5.18 9.21
CA ALA A 13 -13.84 -5.94 9.80
C ALA A 13 -14.07 -7.27 9.05
N ALA A 14 -14.15 -7.23 7.72
CA ALA A 14 -14.34 -8.43 6.91
C ALA A 14 -13.20 -9.46 7.07
N ILE A 15 -11.95 -9.01 7.24
CA ILE A 15 -10.80 -9.89 7.49
C ILE A 15 -10.92 -10.57 8.86
N VAL A 16 -11.31 -9.82 9.90
CA VAL A 16 -11.50 -10.38 11.24
C VAL A 16 -12.66 -11.37 11.26
N ASP A 17 -13.78 -11.03 10.62
CA ASP A 17 -14.94 -11.90 10.50
C ASP A 17 -14.59 -13.19 9.76
N PHE A 18 -13.84 -13.10 8.65
CA PHE A 18 -13.38 -14.28 7.92
C PHE A 18 -12.40 -15.12 8.74
N LEU A 19 -11.45 -14.50 9.45
CA LEU A 19 -10.53 -15.20 10.35
C LEU A 19 -11.27 -15.90 11.50
N ALA A 20 -12.44 -15.41 11.90
CA ALA A 20 -13.30 -16.03 12.90
C ALA A 20 -13.97 -17.32 12.39
N GLU A 21 -14.25 -17.36 11.09
CA GLU A 21 -14.87 -18.52 10.42
C GLU A 21 -13.85 -19.60 10.01
N VAL A 22 -12.55 -19.28 10.02
CA VAL A 22 -11.50 -20.24 9.65
C VAL A 22 -11.22 -21.21 10.81
N ASP A 23 -11.55 -22.48 10.60
CA ASP A 23 -11.19 -23.58 11.49
C ASP A 23 -9.66 -23.65 11.67
N GLY A 24 -9.19 -23.38 12.89
CA GLY A 24 -7.77 -23.39 13.25
C GLY A 24 -7.23 -22.03 13.75
N VAL A 25 -8.01 -20.96 13.66
CA VAL A 25 -7.67 -19.65 14.24
C VAL A 25 -8.33 -19.52 15.61
N MET A 26 -7.52 -19.39 16.66
CA MET A 26 -8.02 -19.01 17.99
C MET A 26 -7.61 -17.57 18.30
N PHE A 27 -8.59 -16.68 18.40
CA PHE A 27 -8.32 -15.32 18.88
C PHE A 27 -7.95 -15.35 20.35
N ARG A 28 -6.74 -14.92 20.65
CA ARG A 28 -6.28 -14.66 22.02
C ARG A 28 -6.49 -13.19 22.35
N GLY A 29 -7.73 -12.78 22.58
CA GLY A 29 -8.06 -11.41 23.00
C GLY A 29 -9.47 -10.96 22.60
N ASP A 30 -9.78 -9.71 22.95
CA ASP A 30 -11.03 -9.05 22.56
C ASP A 30 -11.07 -8.74 21.05
N ASP A 31 -12.19 -9.04 20.41
CA ASP A 31 -12.46 -8.80 18.99
C ASP A 31 -12.20 -7.34 18.56
N SER A 32 -12.51 -6.39 19.46
CA SER A 32 -12.24 -4.97 19.25
C SER A 32 -10.75 -4.62 19.16
N GLN A 33 -9.90 -5.28 19.95
CA GLN A 33 -8.45 -5.06 19.91
C GLN A 33 -7.86 -5.65 18.63
N LEU A 34 -8.40 -6.80 18.18
CA LEU A 34 -7.97 -7.43 16.95
C LEU A 34 -8.31 -6.57 15.72
N ARG A 35 -9.53 -6.02 15.67
CA ARG A 35 -9.94 -5.08 14.61
C ARG A 35 -9.06 -3.84 14.55
N LEU A 36 -8.73 -3.25 15.70
CA LEU A 36 -7.81 -2.11 15.77
C LEU A 36 -6.40 -2.47 15.28
N ALA A 37 -5.90 -3.64 15.64
CA ALA A 37 -4.58 -4.09 15.19
C ALA A 37 -4.54 -4.29 13.67
N VAL A 38 -5.56 -4.91 13.08
CA VAL A 38 -5.67 -5.08 11.61
C VAL A 38 -5.78 -3.72 10.92
N GLN A 39 -6.60 -2.81 11.44
CA GLN A 39 -6.74 -1.46 10.90
C GLN A 39 -5.42 -0.69 10.93
N GLN A 40 -4.66 -0.81 12.03
CA GLN A 40 -3.35 -0.17 12.16
C GLN A 40 -2.35 -0.74 11.15
N ILE A 41 -2.26 -2.08 11.03
CA ILE A 41 -1.38 -2.73 10.04
C ILE A 41 -1.73 -2.29 8.62
N MET A 42 -3.01 -2.31 8.25
CA MET A 42 -3.45 -1.86 6.92
C MET A 42 -3.14 -0.38 6.69
N SER A 43 -3.33 0.47 7.71
CA SER A 43 -3.05 1.91 7.61
C SER A 43 -1.55 2.18 7.48
N ASP A 44 -0.72 1.49 8.25
CA ASP A 44 0.73 1.60 8.19
C ASP A 44 1.24 1.18 6.80
N GLU A 45 0.71 0.08 6.24
CA GLU A 45 1.09 -0.43 4.93
C GLU A 45 0.65 0.51 3.79
N LEU A 46 -0.55 1.10 3.90
CA LEU A 46 -1.02 2.14 2.98
C LEU A 46 -0.19 3.43 3.06
N MET A 47 0.24 3.82 4.27
CA MET A 47 1.13 4.97 4.45
C MET A 47 2.51 4.73 3.82
N VAL A 48 3.05 3.52 3.92
CA VAL A 48 4.30 3.15 3.25
C VAL A 48 4.15 3.23 1.73
N GLU A 49 3.02 2.77 1.17
CA GLU A 49 2.75 2.92 -0.26
C GLU A 49 2.63 4.40 -0.68
N GLU A 50 1.97 5.24 0.13
CA GLU A 50 1.82 6.67 -0.16
C GLU A 50 3.16 7.42 -0.12
N GLN A 51 4.03 7.08 0.84
CA GLN A 51 5.40 7.61 0.89
C GLN A 51 6.21 7.17 -0.33
N LEU A 52 6.07 5.91 -0.75
CA LEU A 52 6.74 5.38 -1.93
C LEU A 52 6.30 6.12 -3.20
N ASP A 53 4.99 6.30 -3.39
CA ASP A 53 4.45 7.03 -4.52
C ASP A 53 4.93 8.49 -4.54
N ALA A 54 4.99 9.16 -3.37
CA ALA A 54 5.52 10.52 -3.26
C ALA A 54 7.02 10.59 -3.61
N GLU A 55 7.82 9.60 -3.19
CA GLU A 55 9.24 9.49 -3.51
C GLU A 55 9.45 9.28 -5.02
N ILE A 56 8.66 8.38 -5.64
CA ILE A 56 8.65 8.17 -7.09
C ILE A 56 8.27 9.47 -7.82
N HIS A 57 7.26 10.20 -7.32
CA HIS A 57 6.83 11.45 -7.93
C HIS A 57 7.93 12.53 -7.88
N LYS A 58 8.64 12.65 -6.76
CA LYS A 58 9.80 13.54 -6.62
C LYS A 58 10.94 13.16 -7.56
N MET A 59 11.26 11.87 -7.66
CA MET A 59 12.27 11.38 -8.61
C MET A 59 11.88 11.76 -10.04
N LEU A 60 10.63 11.49 -10.46
CA LEU A 60 10.16 11.81 -11.80
C LEU A 60 10.08 13.31 -12.08
N GLN A 61 9.83 14.15 -11.07
CA GLN A 61 9.93 15.61 -11.21
C GLN A 61 11.37 16.07 -11.47
N ALA A 62 12.38 15.41 -10.92
CA ALA A 62 13.78 15.70 -11.25
C ALA A 62 14.11 15.29 -12.71
N TYR A 63 13.57 14.18 -13.19
CA TYR A 63 13.74 13.71 -14.58
C TYR A 63 12.79 14.40 -15.58
N LYS A 64 11.88 15.27 -15.15
CA LYS A 64 10.90 15.94 -16.02
C LYS A 64 11.56 16.70 -17.17
N TYR A 65 12.75 17.26 -16.95
CA TYR A 65 13.53 17.96 -17.97
C TYR A 65 14.03 17.01 -19.08
N GLU A 66 14.48 15.81 -18.71
CA GLU A 66 14.90 14.76 -19.66
C GLU A 66 13.72 14.10 -20.38
N ILE A 67 12.59 13.93 -19.68
CA ILE A 67 11.32 13.44 -20.24
C ILE A 67 10.81 14.41 -21.32
N THR A 68 10.87 15.73 -21.04
CA THR A 68 10.40 16.78 -21.97
C THR A 68 11.31 16.93 -23.20
N MET A 69 12.58 16.54 -23.09
CA MET A 69 13.54 16.49 -24.21
C MET A 69 13.28 15.33 -25.21
N GLY A 70 12.22 14.53 -25.02
CA GLY A 70 11.63 13.73 -26.11
C GLY A 70 12.10 12.28 -26.23
N ARG A 71 12.66 11.67 -25.18
CA ARG A 71 13.13 10.26 -25.23
C ARG A 71 12.34 9.24 -24.43
N MET A 72 11.47 9.61 -23.49
CA MET A 72 10.77 8.62 -22.65
C MET A 72 9.44 9.11 -22.08
N SER A 73 8.43 8.24 -22.05
CA SER A 73 7.12 8.55 -21.46
C SER A 73 7.16 8.48 -19.93
N TYR A 74 6.57 9.48 -19.26
CA TYR A 74 6.45 9.54 -17.80
C TYR A 74 5.84 8.28 -17.20
N ASP A 75 4.79 7.74 -17.82
CA ASP A 75 4.12 6.50 -17.39
C ASP A 75 5.03 5.27 -17.40
N GLU A 76 5.91 5.13 -18.39
CA GLU A 76 6.85 4.01 -18.45
C GLU A 76 7.91 4.10 -17.37
N LEU A 77 8.43 5.30 -17.14
CA LEU A 77 9.38 5.59 -16.07
C LEU A 77 8.76 5.35 -14.69
N PHE A 78 7.51 5.76 -14.49
CA PHE A 78 6.76 5.50 -13.27
C PHE A 78 6.62 3.99 -13.03
N LYS A 79 6.18 3.23 -14.04
CA LYS A 79 6.06 1.77 -13.94
C LYS A 79 7.38 1.07 -13.64
N LYS A 80 8.46 1.41 -14.35
CA LYS A 80 9.79 0.81 -14.11
C LYS A 80 10.33 1.15 -12.73
N THR A 81 10.15 2.39 -12.28
CA THR A 81 10.62 2.84 -10.97
C THR A 81 9.81 2.18 -9.85
N LYS A 82 8.47 2.11 -9.98
CA LYS A 82 7.61 1.38 -9.06
C LYS A 82 8.03 -0.09 -8.95
N GLN A 83 8.22 -0.78 -10.08
CA GLN A 83 8.68 -2.18 -10.08
C GLN A 83 10.07 -2.38 -9.43
N ARG A 84 11.00 -1.45 -9.64
CA ARG A 84 12.34 -1.51 -9.02
C ARG A 84 12.25 -1.34 -7.50
N LEU A 85 11.54 -0.32 -7.04
CA LEU A 85 11.39 -0.03 -5.60
C LEU A 85 10.60 -1.10 -4.86
N VAL A 86 9.57 -1.69 -5.48
CA VAL A 86 8.81 -2.82 -4.92
C VAL A 86 9.74 -4.03 -4.71
N LYS A 87 10.61 -4.33 -5.68
CA LYS A 87 11.62 -5.39 -5.55
C LYS A 87 12.68 -5.09 -4.48
N GLU A 88 13.17 -3.85 -4.42
CA GLU A 88 14.19 -3.45 -3.43
C GLU A 88 13.66 -3.46 -2.00
N ARG A 89 12.40 -3.05 -1.80
CA ARG A 89 11.77 -2.99 -0.46
C ARG A 89 10.99 -4.26 -0.09
N ARG A 90 10.99 -5.29 -0.94
CA ARG A 90 10.19 -6.53 -0.78
C ARG A 90 8.71 -6.25 -0.43
N LEU A 91 8.14 -5.21 -1.01
CA LEU A 91 6.73 -4.90 -0.83
C LEU A 91 5.91 -5.91 -1.63
N VAL A 92 4.87 -6.47 -1.01
CA VAL A 92 3.91 -7.34 -1.70
C VAL A 92 2.81 -6.43 -2.25
N LEU A 93 2.65 -6.41 -3.58
CA LEU A 93 1.59 -5.70 -4.30
C LEU A 93 0.53 -6.68 -4.77
#